data_AF-A0A2R6ALV9-F1
#
_entry.id   AF-A0A2R6ALV9-F1
#
_cell.length_a   1.000
_cell.length_b   1.000
_cell.length_c   1.000
_cell.angle_alpha   90.00
_cell.angle_beta   90.00
_cell.angle_gamma   90.00
#
_symmetry.space_group_name_H-M   'P 1'
#
loop_
_entity.id
_entity.type
_entity.pdbx_description
1 polymer ?
#
loop_
_entity_poly.entity_id
_entity_poly.type
_entity_poly.pdbx_seq_one_letter_code
_entity_poly.pdbx_strand_id
1 'polypeptide(L)' 'MPFRYLEDVAIADLAFEAESESLEGLFEDAAMALFEAMANTATLRAAGKRRIVVRADTVEDLL' A
#
# COMPACT_ATOMS: atom_id res chain seq x y z
N MET A 1 -6.22 11.32 -0.04
CA MET A 1 -5.60 10.02 0.26
C MET A 1 -4.12 10.17 -0.04
N PRO A 2 -3.22 9.52 0.72
CA PRO A 2 -1.76 9.66 0.56
C PRO A 2 -1.23 8.92 -0.69
N PHE A 3 -2.08 8.62 -1.67
CA PHE A 3 -1.73 7.91 -2.89
C PHE A 3 -2.64 8.28 -4.06
N ARG A 4 -2.19 7.97 -5.27
CA ARG A 4 -2.88 8.19 -6.55
C ARG A 4 -2.69 7.00 -7.48
N TYR A 5 -3.78 6.52 -8.08
CA TYR A 5 -3.72 5.47 -9.10
C TYR A 5 -3.26 6.01 -10.47
N LEU A 6 -2.50 5.21 -11.20
CA LEU A 6 -1.89 5.55 -12.48
C LEU A 6 -2.57 4.74 -13.61
N GLU A 7 -3.79 5.15 -13.98
CA GLU A 7 -4.63 4.44 -14.98
C GLU A 7 -4.01 4.42 -16.38
N ASP A 8 -3.11 5.37 -16.67
CA ASP A 8 -2.37 5.49 -17.93
C ASP A 8 -1.10 4.63 -17.97
N VAL A 9 -0.68 4.09 -16.83
CA VAL A 9 0.53 3.26 -16.70
C VAL A 9 0.18 1.76 -16.70
N ALA A 10 -0.94 1.38 -16.08
CA ALA A 10 -1.39 -0.01 -16.03
C ALA A 10 -2.88 -0.12 -16.37
N ILE A 11 -3.18 -0.84 -17.46
CA ILE A 11 -4.56 -1.00 -17.98
C ILE A 11 -5.24 -2.25 -17.41
N ALA A 12 -4.49 -3.35 -17.27
CA ALA A 12 -4.98 -4.61 -16.70
C ALA A 12 -4.37 -4.91 -15.32
N ASP A 13 -3.22 -4.32 -15.02
CA ASP A 13 -2.58 -4.37 -13.71
C ASP A 13 -2.93 -3.13 -12.90
N LEU A 14 -2.45 -3.06 -11.66
CA LEU A 14 -2.60 -1.91 -10.79
C LEU A 14 -1.26 -1.20 -10.65
N ALA A 15 -1.26 0.11 -10.91
CA ALA A 15 -0.15 1.00 -10.59
C ALA A 15 -0.65 2.16 -9.73
N PHE A 16 0.09 2.48 -8.67
CA PHE A 16 -0.17 3.63 -7.81
C PHE A 16 1.14 4.27 -7.33
N GLU A 17 1.04 5.53 -6.99
CA GLU A 17 2.08 6.32 -6.34
C GLU A 17 1.59 6.64 -4.93
N ALA A 18 2.42 6.41 -3.92
CA ALA A 18 2.16 6.76 -2.53
C ALA A 18 3.24 7.74 -2.05
N GLU A 19 2.86 8.69 -1.20
CA GLU A 19 3.76 9.68 -0.62
C GLU A 19 3.53 9.76 0.89
N SER A 20 4.61 9.88 1.66
CA SER A 20 4.55 9.99 3.11
C SER A 20 5.74 10.77 3.66
N GLU A 21 5.61 11.29 4.89
CA GLU A 21 6.66 12.07 5.55
C GLU A 21 7.82 11.22 6.09
N SER A 22 7.66 9.88 6.09
CA SER A 22 8.65 8.92 6.59
C SER A 22 8.66 7.65 5.74
N LEU A 23 9.75 6.89 5.81
CA LEU A 23 9.86 5.62 5.09
C LEU A 23 8.86 4.59 5.63
N GLU A 24 8.66 4.55 6.95
CA GLU A 24 7.66 3.69 7.57
C GLU A 24 6.25 4.05 7.10
N GLY A 25 5.93 5.35 7.05
CA GLY A 25 4.65 5.82 6.53
C GLY A 25 4.44 5.47 5.05
N LEU A 26 5.51 5.52 4.24
CA LEU A 26 5.43 5.14 2.83
C LEU A 26 4.98 3.67 2.66
N PHE A 27 5.48 2.77 3.51
CA PHE A 27 5.07 1.36 3.50
C PHE A 27 3.60 1.19 3.93
N GLU A 28 3.15 1.94 4.94
CA GLU A 28 1.76 1.92 5.39
C GLU A 28 0.81 2.45 4.30
N ASP A 29 1.16 3.56 3.67
CA ASP A 29 0.36 4.23 2.64
C ASP A 29 0.33 3.41 1.34
N ALA A 30 1.43 2.77 0.95
CA ALA A 30 1.48 1.83 -0.18
C ALA A 30 0.60 0.59 0.07
N ALA A 31 0.64 0.02 1.28
CA ALA A 31 -0.25 -1.09 1.64
C ALA A 31 -1.72 -0.66 1.60
N MET A 32 -2.03 0.56 2.07
CA MET A 32 -3.39 1.10 2.03
C MET A 32 -3.90 1.28 0.59
N ALA A 33 -3.06 1.78 -0.32
CA ALA A 33 -3.39 1.91 -1.73
C ALA A 33 -3.76 0.55 -2.35
N LEU A 34 -2.99 -0.50 -2.07
CA LEU A 34 -3.30 -1.85 -2.54
C LEU A 34 -4.64 -2.36 -1.99
N PHE A 35 -4.90 -2.19 -0.69
CA PHE A 35 -6.14 -2.67 -0.09
C PHE A 35 -7.37 -1.90 -0.60
N GLU A 36 -7.28 -0.58 -0.77
CA GLU A 36 -8.38 0.25 -1.30
C GLU A 36 -8.68 -0.06 -2.78
N ALA A 37 -7.70 -0.51 -3.55
CA ALA A 37 -7.93 -1.00 -4.91
C ALA A 37 -8.71 -2.33 -4.93
N MET A 38 -8.60 -3.14 -3.88
CA MET A 38 -9.28 -4.44 -3.77
C MET A 38 -10.67 -4.33 -3.13
N ALA A 39 -10.83 -3.44 -2.15
CA ALA A 39 -12.09 -3.27 -1.42
C ALA A 39 -12.15 -1.88 -0.78
N ASN A 40 -13.35 -1.33 -0.64
CA ASN A 40 -13.57 -0.12 0.15
C ASN A 40 -13.27 -0.40 1.64
N THR A 41 -12.10 0.01 2.12
CA THR A 41 -11.63 -0.38 3.45
C THR A 41 -12.46 0.25 4.56
N ALA A 42 -13.13 1.38 4.31
CA ALA A 42 -14.03 2.03 5.25
C ALA A 42 -15.28 1.19 5.59
N THR A 43 -15.58 0.17 4.78
CA THR A 43 -16.68 -0.78 5.05
C THR A 43 -16.26 -1.98 5.91
N LEU A 44 -14.96 -2.15 6.14
CA LEU A 44 -14.43 -3.31 6.85
C LEU A 44 -14.46 -3.09 8.37
N ARG A 45 -14.80 -4.15 9.11
CA ARG A 45 -14.66 -4.19 10.57
C ARG A 45 -13.36 -4.88 10.95
N ALA A 46 -12.60 -4.29 11.87
CA ALA A 46 -11.42 -4.93 12.43
C ALA A 46 -11.79 -6.26 13.11
N ALA A 47 -11.26 -7.37 12.58
CA ALA A 47 -11.46 -8.72 13.10
C ALA A 47 -10.30 -9.20 13.99
N GLY A 48 -9.14 -8.53 13.94
CA GLY A 48 -7.96 -8.86 14.73
C GLY A 48 -6.72 -8.13 14.24
N LYS A 49 -5.58 -8.36 14.90
CA LYS A 49 -4.27 -7.84 14.52
C LYS A 49 -3.34 -8.99 14.18
N ARG A 50 -2.44 -8.77 13.23
CA ARG A 50 -1.36 -9.69 12.84
C ARG A 50 -0.07 -8.90 12.74
N ARG A 51 1.04 -9.50 13.17
CA ARG A 51 2.38 -8.91 13.05
C ARG A 51 3.10 -9.59 11.89
N ILE A 52 3.57 -8.78 10.96
CA ILE A 52 4.39 -9.20 9.83
C ILE A 52 5.82 -8.74 10.11
N VAL A 53 6.80 -9.59 9.83
CA VAL A 53 8.23 -9.26 9.95
C VAL A 53 8.90 -9.77 8.68
N VAL A 54 9.47 -8.85 7.90
CA VAL A 54 10.21 -9.12 6.68
C VAL A 54 11.60 -8.50 6.83
N ARG A 55 12.59 -9.09 6.16
CA ARG A 55 13.95 -8.56 6.07
C ARG A 55 14.41 -8.67 4.63
N ALA A 56 15.08 -7.64 4.14
CA ALA A 56 15.68 -7.57 2.83
C ALA A 56 16.97 -6.73 2.91
N ASP A 57 17.81 -6.84 1.88
CA ASP A 57 19.09 -6.11 1.82
C ASP A 57 18.91 -4.67 1.32
N THR A 58 17.80 -4.38 0.63
CA THR A 58 17.45 -3.06 0.10
C THR A 58 16.04 -2.67 0.50
N VAL A 59 15.69 -1.38 0.32
CA VAL A 59 14.35 -0.88 0.63
C VAL A 59 13.34 -1.34 -0.42
N GLU A 60 13.78 -1.40 -1.68
CA GLU A 60 13.00 -1.84 -2.82
C GLU A 60 12.61 -3.32 -2.70
N ASP A 61 13.53 -4.17 -2.22
CA ASP A 61 13.23 -5.58 -1.96
C ASP A 61 12.41 -5.80 -0.68
N LEU A 62 12.36 -4.80 0.20
CA LEU A 62 11.56 -4.86 1.44
C LEU A 62 10.08 -4.57 1.18
N LEU A 63 9.79 -3.74 0.18
CA LEU A 63 8.44 -3.29 -0.21
C LEU A 63 7.70 -4.37 -1.01
#